data_AF-A0A815WHB1-F1
#
_entry.id   AF-A0A815WHB1-F1
#
_cell.length_a   1.000
_cell.length_b   1.000
_cell.length_c   1.000
_cell.angle_alpha   90.00
_cell.angle_beta   90.00
_cell.angle_gamma   90.00
#
_symmetry.space_group_name_H-M   'P 1'
#
loop_
_entity.id
_entity.type
_entity.pdbx_description
1 polymer ?
#
loop_
_entity_poly.entity_id
_entity_poly.type
_entity_poly.pdbx_seq_one_letter_code
_entity_poly.pdbx_strand_id
1 'polypeptide(L)'
;MKCTACNERNGNTRCEGCHSLFCLSCMNKHHDELVQQFQSIMNIRNETKESLNISELLSKNENQISCLIKINEWEQEMIQHIQEIATKVRLNVKETIAKQINTISDRFEKVSNHLQQQEKEENYLEDDIEKVKNQLNELNNDIQQMYDKIQVHCTIPDNIKWDTLVYLIDEELPRKITTEEINKIPLSNSIPIHITKSNASSDSVIVIDPNPKIDRYEICVNCQHRFY
;
A
#
# COMPACT_ATOMS: atom_id res chain seq x y z
N MET A 1 -64.07 -17.86 30.20
CA MET A 1 -62.84 -18.47 29.66
C MET A 1 -61.71 -18.26 30.66
N LYS A 2 -60.77 -19.20 30.78
CA LYS A 2 -59.67 -19.10 31.74
C LYS A 2 -58.49 -18.30 31.18
N CYS A 3 -57.67 -17.76 32.08
CA CYS A 3 -56.43 -17.07 31.76
C CYS A 3 -55.45 -18.01 31.04
N THR A 4 -54.96 -17.64 29.87
CA THR A 4 -54.04 -18.43 29.04
C THR A 4 -52.68 -18.67 29.74
N ALA A 5 -52.21 -17.73 30.56
CA ALA A 5 -50.91 -17.83 31.21
C ALA A 5 -50.90 -18.71 32.48
N CYS A 6 -51.95 -18.68 33.30
CA CYS A 6 -51.97 -19.42 34.57
C CYS A 6 -53.04 -20.52 34.66
N ASN A 7 -54.03 -20.55 33.76
CA ASN A 7 -55.13 -21.53 33.72
C ASN A 7 -55.94 -21.74 35.03
N GLU A 8 -55.74 -20.88 36.03
CA GLU A 8 -56.38 -20.95 37.35
C GLU A 8 -57.49 -19.91 37.52
N ARG A 9 -57.27 -18.69 36.99
CA ARG A 9 -58.17 -17.54 37.13
C ARG A 9 -58.95 -17.27 35.85
N ASN A 10 -60.09 -16.59 35.96
CA ASN A 10 -60.83 -16.13 34.78
C ASN A 10 -60.02 -15.08 34.01
N GLY A 11 -59.93 -15.27 32.69
CA GLY A 11 -59.33 -14.30 31.79
C GLY A 11 -60.39 -13.26 31.44
N ASN A 12 -60.16 -12.02 31.84
CA ASN A 12 -61.12 -10.92 31.66
C ASN A 12 -60.56 -9.80 30.76
N THR A 13 -59.26 -9.86 30.45
CA THR A 13 -58.57 -8.87 29.62
C THR A 13 -57.95 -9.58 28.43
N ARG A 14 -58.20 -9.06 27.22
CA ARG A 14 -57.58 -9.57 26.00
C ARG A 14 -56.43 -8.65 25.60
N CYS A 15 -55.28 -9.22 25.25
CA CYS A 15 -54.20 -8.44 24.63
C CYS A 15 -54.46 -8.33 23.12
N GLU A 16 -54.48 -7.12 22.56
CA GLU A 16 -54.70 -6.91 21.12
C GLU A 16 -53.53 -7.41 20.25
N GLY A 17 -52.31 -7.45 20.80
CA GLY A 17 -51.13 -7.92 20.07
C GLY A 17 -51.11 -9.44 19.89
N CYS A 18 -51.12 -10.19 20.99
CA CYS A 18 -51.04 -11.65 20.96
C CYS A 18 -52.41 -12.36 21.00
N HIS A 19 -53.51 -11.59 21.03
CA HIS A 19 -54.91 -12.04 21.06
C HIS A 19 -55.28 -12.97 22.23
N SER A 20 -54.37 -13.16 23.20
CA SER A 20 -54.53 -14.06 24.34
C SER A 20 -55.33 -13.42 25.48
N LEU A 21 -56.00 -14.26 26.28
CA LEU A 21 -56.88 -13.83 27.36
C LEU A 21 -56.18 -13.99 28.70
N PHE A 22 -56.02 -12.90 29.45
CA PHE A 22 -55.29 -12.88 30.71
C PHE A 22 -56.20 -12.46 31.88
N CYS A 23 -55.88 -12.95 33.07
CA CYS A 23 -56.33 -12.29 34.30
C CYS A 23 -55.47 -11.03 34.54
N LEU A 24 -55.97 -10.05 35.28
CA LEU A 24 -55.30 -8.75 35.47
C LEU A 24 -53.83 -8.88 35.90
N SER A 25 -53.54 -9.76 36.85
CA SER A 25 -52.18 -10.01 37.34
C SER A 25 -51.25 -10.60 36.27
N CYS A 26 -51.74 -11.49 35.41
CA CYS A 26 -50.96 -12.03 34.30
C CYS A 26 -50.81 -11.03 33.14
N MET A 27 -51.80 -10.14 32.95
CA MET A 27 -51.73 -9.07 31.95
C MET A 27 -50.64 -8.06 32.32
N ASN A 28 -50.53 -7.68 33.59
CA ASN A 28 -49.47 -6.78 34.05
C ASN A 28 -48.08 -7.40 33.84
N LYS A 29 -47.90 -8.67 34.19
CA LYS A 29 -46.64 -9.40 33.91
C LYS A 29 -46.32 -9.43 32.41
N HIS A 30 -47.32 -9.74 31.57
CA HIS A 30 -47.15 -9.74 30.13
C HIS A 30 -46.74 -8.35 29.60
N HIS A 31 -47.33 -7.28 30.14
CA HIS A 31 -46.94 -5.92 29.79
C HIS A 31 -45.52 -5.59 30.24
N ASP A 32 -45.13 -5.96 31.46
CA ASP A 32 -43.78 -5.76 31.98
C ASP A 32 -42.73 -6.50 31.12
N GLU A 33 -43.03 -7.73 30.69
CA GLU A 33 -42.20 -8.50 29.75
C GLU A 33 -42.04 -7.77 28.41
N LEU A 34 -43.11 -7.19 27.86
CA LEU A 34 -43.04 -6.41 26.62
C LEU A 34 -42.19 -5.13 26.79
N VAL A 35 -42.31 -4.45 27.93
CA VAL A 35 -41.48 -3.28 28.24
C VAL A 35 -40.00 -3.67 28.30
N GLN A 36 -39.67 -4.78 28.95
CA GLN A 36 -38.29 -5.29 29.02
C GLN A 36 -37.74 -5.66 27.63
N GLN A 37 -38.54 -6.34 26.81
CA GLN A 37 -38.15 -6.66 25.43
C GLN A 37 -37.89 -5.40 24.61
N PHE A 38 -38.76 -4.39 24.73
CA PHE A 38 -38.59 -3.13 24.00
C PHE A 38 -37.34 -2.36 24.45
N GLN A 39 -37.05 -2.35 25.76
CA GLN A 39 -35.81 -1.77 26.29
C GLN A 39 -34.56 -2.48 25.74
N SER A 40 -34.59 -3.82 25.64
CA SER A 40 -33.51 -4.58 25.02
C SER A 40 -33.29 -4.19 23.55
N ILE A 41 -34.36 -4.04 22.77
CA ILE A 41 -34.28 -3.56 21.37
C ILE A 41 -33.69 -2.14 21.31
N MET A 42 -34.08 -1.25 22.23
CA MET A 42 -33.55 0.10 22.31
C MET A 42 -32.05 0.11 22.63
N ASN A 43 -31.58 -0.79 23.49
CA ASN A 43 -30.16 -0.94 23.78
C ASN A 43 -29.39 -1.45 22.55
N ILE A 44 -29.88 -2.49 21.88
CA ILE A 44 -29.28 -2.99 20.62
C ILE A 44 -29.21 -1.88 19.58
N ARG A 45 -30.26 -1.06 19.44
CA ARG A 45 -30.28 0.11 18.55
C ARG A 45 -29.17 1.10 18.92
N ASN A 46 -28.99 1.39 20.21
CA ASN A 46 -27.98 2.34 20.65
C ASN A 46 -26.56 1.79 20.43
N GLU A 47 -26.31 0.52 20.76
CA GLU A 47 -25.04 -0.17 20.47
C GLU A 47 -24.74 -0.20 18.96
N THR A 48 -25.76 -0.48 18.14
CA THR A 48 -25.64 -0.44 16.67
C THR A 48 -25.36 0.97 16.17
N LYS A 49 -25.98 1.99 16.78
CA LYS A 49 -25.73 3.39 16.41
C LYS A 49 -24.31 3.81 16.76
N GLU A 50 -23.80 3.38 17.91
CA GLU A 50 -22.42 3.61 18.33
C GLU A 50 -21.43 2.90 17.42
N SER A 51 -21.71 1.65 17.02
CA SER A 51 -20.86 0.92 16.07
C SER A 51 -20.89 1.49 14.66
N LEU A 52 -21.96 2.18 14.26
CA LEU A 52 -22.06 2.93 13.00
C LEU A 52 -21.41 4.32 13.06
N ASN A 53 -20.69 4.66 14.13
CA ASN A 53 -19.90 5.90 14.16
C ASN A 53 -18.68 5.79 13.24
N ILE A 54 -18.93 5.96 11.93
CA ILE A 54 -17.96 5.80 10.84
C ILE A 54 -16.71 6.66 11.08
N SER A 55 -16.87 7.88 11.62
CA SER A 55 -15.73 8.77 11.87
C SER A 55 -14.77 8.20 12.93
N GLU A 56 -15.30 7.48 13.93
CA GLU A 56 -14.50 6.84 14.96
C GLU A 56 -13.88 5.52 14.47
N LEU A 57 -14.61 4.77 13.64
CA LEU A 57 -14.09 3.57 12.98
C LEU A 57 -12.93 3.88 12.03
N LEU A 58 -13.05 4.91 11.20
CA LEU A 58 -12.00 5.30 10.24
C LEU A 58 -10.76 5.84 10.96
N SER A 59 -10.94 6.66 12.01
CA SER A 59 -9.82 7.29 12.71
C SER A 59 -9.05 6.36 13.65
N LYS A 60 -9.72 5.40 14.32
CA LYS A 60 -9.05 4.47 15.25
C LYS A 60 -8.44 3.25 14.55
N ASN A 61 -9.03 2.84 13.42
CA ASN A 61 -8.70 1.58 12.76
C ASN A 61 -8.16 1.79 11.34
N GLU A 62 -7.68 2.98 10.98
CA GLU A 62 -7.09 3.25 9.67
C GLU A 62 -6.02 2.21 9.29
N ASN A 63 -5.16 1.86 10.27
CA ASN A 63 -4.13 0.84 10.15
C ASN A 63 -4.64 -0.61 10.20
N GLN A 64 -5.95 -0.82 10.29
CA GLN A 64 -6.61 -2.14 10.21
C GLN A 64 -7.49 -2.27 8.97
N ILE A 65 -7.78 -1.16 8.27
CA ILE A 65 -8.55 -1.17 7.05
C ILE A 65 -7.64 -1.66 5.92
N SER A 66 -7.85 -2.91 5.50
CA SER A 66 -6.96 -3.60 4.54
C SER A 66 -6.72 -2.82 3.24
N CYS A 67 -7.72 -2.11 2.71
CA CYS A 67 -7.52 -1.32 1.49
C CYS A 67 -6.61 -0.10 1.72
N LEU A 68 -6.68 0.58 2.87
CA LEU A 68 -5.80 1.69 3.21
C LEU A 68 -4.36 1.21 3.44
N ILE A 69 -4.19 0.06 4.09
CA ILE A 69 -2.86 -0.57 4.24
C ILE A 69 -2.25 -0.84 2.86
N LYS A 70 -3.00 -1.43 1.92
CA LYS A 70 -2.52 -1.70 0.57
C LYS A 70 -2.15 -0.43 -0.20
N ILE A 71 -2.91 0.65 -0.04
CA ILE A 71 -2.58 1.96 -0.64
C ILE A 71 -1.25 2.46 -0.09
N ASN A 72 -1.05 2.38 1.22
CA ASN A 72 0.18 2.80 1.88
C ASN A 72 1.38 1.94 1.41
N GLU A 73 1.22 0.62 1.36
CA GLU A 73 2.27 -0.29 0.87
C GLU A 73 2.66 0.03 -0.58
N TRP A 74 1.68 0.18 -1.46
CA TRP A 74 1.92 0.57 -2.85
C TRP A 74 2.64 1.92 -2.95
N GLU A 75 2.22 2.92 -2.18
CA GLU A 75 2.86 4.25 -2.19
C GLU A 75 4.33 4.14 -1.77
N GLN A 76 4.61 3.42 -0.67
CA GLN A 76 5.97 3.25 -0.18
C GLN A 76 6.85 2.51 -1.20
N GLU A 77 6.34 1.45 -1.83
CA GLU A 77 7.06 0.69 -2.84
C GLU A 77 7.41 1.57 -4.06
N MET A 78 6.46 2.39 -4.53
CA MET A 78 6.69 3.30 -5.66
C MET A 78 7.72 4.37 -5.33
N ILE A 79 7.65 4.97 -4.13
CA ILE A 79 8.64 5.94 -3.66
C ILE A 79 10.03 5.28 -3.60
N GLN A 80 10.13 4.07 -3.05
CA GLN A 80 11.40 3.35 -2.94
C GLN A 80 12.01 3.10 -4.33
N HIS A 81 11.23 2.62 -5.28
CA HIS A 81 11.72 2.38 -6.65
C HIS A 81 12.27 3.66 -7.30
N ILE A 82 11.55 4.78 -7.16
CA ILE A 82 12.00 6.08 -7.68
C ILE A 82 13.32 6.51 -7.02
N GLN A 83 13.44 6.32 -5.71
CA GLN A 83 14.65 6.66 -4.96
C GLN A 83 15.84 5.79 -5.36
N GLU A 84 15.64 4.51 -5.57
CA GLU A 84 16.68 3.57 -6.04
C GLU A 84 17.22 3.98 -7.41
N ILE A 85 16.32 4.27 -8.36
CA ILE A 85 16.67 4.75 -9.70
C ILE A 85 17.46 6.07 -9.60
N ALA A 86 16.96 7.03 -8.83
CA ALA A 86 17.62 8.32 -8.64
C ALA A 86 19.01 8.16 -8.02
N THR A 87 19.15 7.26 -7.04
CA THR A 87 20.43 6.97 -6.39
C THR A 87 21.42 6.37 -7.36
N LYS A 88 21.00 5.40 -8.18
CA LYS A 88 21.84 4.80 -9.23
C LYS A 88 22.31 5.85 -10.24
N VAL A 89 21.43 6.73 -10.70
CA VAL A 89 21.80 7.81 -11.64
C VAL A 89 22.81 8.77 -11.00
N ARG A 90 22.61 9.16 -9.74
CA ARG A 90 23.58 10.00 -9.01
C ARG A 90 24.96 9.35 -8.91
N LEU A 91 25.02 8.04 -8.64
CA LEU A 91 26.28 7.30 -8.60
C LEU A 91 26.97 7.32 -9.97
N ASN A 92 26.24 7.04 -11.05
CA ASN A 92 26.79 7.09 -12.40
C ASN A 92 27.35 8.48 -12.77
N VAL A 93 26.66 9.56 -12.37
CA VAL A 93 27.15 10.94 -12.57
C VAL A 93 28.45 11.15 -11.81
N LYS A 94 28.51 10.77 -10.53
CA LYS A 94 29.74 10.89 -9.72
C LYS A 94 30.91 10.11 -10.31
N GLU A 95 30.67 8.88 -10.77
CA GLU A 95 31.70 8.06 -11.42
C GLU A 95 32.19 8.69 -12.74
N THR A 96 31.27 9.28 -13.51
CA THR A 96 31.61 9.96 -14.76
C THR A 96 32.50 11.19 -14.48
N ILE A 97 32.13 12.01 -13.49
CA ILE A 97 32.94 13.15 -13.04
C ILE A 97 34.31 12.67 -12.56
N ALA A 98 34.36 11.62 -11.73
CA ALA A 98 35.62 11.09 -11.20
C ALA A 98 36.56 10.61 -12.32
N LYS A 99 36.03 9.95 -13.36
CA LYS A 99 36.82 9.55 -14.54
C LYS A 99 37.38 10.75 -15.30
N GLN A 100 36.61 11.82 -15.44
CA GLN A 100 37.08 13.05 -16.08
C GLN A 100 38.17 13.73 -15.26
N ILE A 101 37.99 13.84 -13.93
CA ILE A 101 39.01 14.36 -13.02
C ILE A 101 40.30 13.56 -13.15
N ASN A 102 40.24 12.23 -13.11
CA ASN A 102 41.43 11.39 -13.25
C ASN A 102 42.14 11.61 -14.59
N THR A 103 41.38 11.74 -15.68
CA THR A 103 41.95 12.02 -17.01
C THR A 103 42.68 13.36 -17.05
N ILE A 104 42.10 14.39 -16.43
CA ILE A 104 42.72 15.72 -16.31
C ILE A 104 43.98 15.65 -15.45
N SER A 105 43.92 14.98 -14.29
CA SER A 105 45.05 14.78 -13.40
C SER A 105 46.22 14.05 -14.08
N ASP A 106 45.97 12.96 -14.80
CA ASP A 106 47.01 12.21 -15.51
C ASP A 106 47.69 13.06 -16.59
N ARG A 107 46.92 13.89 -17.31
CA ARG A 107 47.46 14.81 -18.30
C ARG A 107 48.28 15.92 -17.64
N PHE A 108 47.79 16.49 -16.55
CA PHE A 108 48.50 17.49 -15.78
C PHE A 108 49.84 16.96 -15.25
N GLU A 109 49.86 15.75 -14.69
CA GLU A 109 51.07 15.11 -14.19
C GLU A 109 52.11 14.92 -15.32
N LYS A 110 51.68 14.49 -16.51
CA LYS A 110 52.58 14.39 -17.67
C LYS A 110 53.19 15.74 -18.07
N VAL A 111 52.39 16.79 -18.10
CA VAL A 111 52.87 18.16 -18.41
C VAL A 111 53.83 18.65 -17.32
N SER A 112 53.50 18.41 -16.04
CA SER A 112 54.33 18.78 -14.90
C SER A 112 55.69 18.06 -14.92
N ASN A 113 55.70 16.76 -15.20
CA ASN A 113 56.93 15.98 -15.28
C ASN A 113 57.81 16.43 -16.46
N HIS A 114 57.20 16.75 -17.60
CA HIS A 114 57.92 17.32 -18.74
C HIS A 114 58.58 18.66 -18.39
N LEU A 115 57.86 19.57 -17.75
CA LEU A 115 58.39 20.86 -17.30
C LEU A 115 59.56 20.69 -16.31
N GLN A 116 59.40 19.82 -15.30
CA GLN A 116 60.46 19.55 -14.33
C GLN A 116 61.71 18.94 -14.98
N GLN A 117 61.53 18.13 -16.02
CA GLN A 117 62.67 17.56 -16.75
C GLN A 117 63.41 18.62 -17.55
N GLN A 118 62.69 19.48 -18.28
CA GLN A 118 63.30 20.59 -19.03
C GLN A 118 64.01 21.58 -18.12
N GLU A 119 63.44 21.87 -16.94
CA GLU A 119 64.08 22.73 -15.93
C GLU A 119 65.42 22.14 -15.47
N LYS A 120 65.47 20.83 -15.19
CA LYS A 120 66.70 20.14 -14.78
C LYS A 120 67.76 20.08 -15.87
N GLU A 121 67.33 19.96 -17.11
CA GLU A 121 68.21 19.88 -18.28
C GLU A 121 68.65 21.26 -18.78
N GLU A 122 68.08 22.34 -18.24
CA GLU A 122 68.23 23.73 -18.73
C GLU A 122 67.97 23.86 -20.24
N ASN A 123 67.13 22.97 -20.79
CA ASN A 123 66.88 22.86 -22.21
C ASN A 123 65.51 23.46 -22.57
N TYR A 124 65.54 24.74 -22.95
CA TYR A 124 64.35 25.51 -23.24
C TYR A 124 64.27 25.81 -24.74
N LEU A 125 63.44 25.06 -25.45
CA LEU A 125 63.10 25.34 -26.84
C LEU A 125 61.80 26.14 -26.90
N GLU A 126 61.76 27.17 -27.74
CA GLU A 126 60.59 28.06 -27.89
C GLU A 126 59.32 27.28 -28.27
N ASP A 127 59.45 26.31 -29.18
CA ASP A 127 58.36 25.43 -29.60
C ASP A 127 57.82 24.57 -28.45
N ASP A 128 58.68 24.10 -27.54
CA ASP A 128 58.26 23.30 -26.39
C ASP A 128 57.54 24.15 -25.35
N ILE A 129 58.00 25.40 -25.13
CA ILE A 129 57.33 26.35 -24.23
C ILE A 129 55.92 26.66 -24.75
N GLU A 130 55.78 26.95 -26.04
CA GLU A 130 54.47 27.23 -26.65
C GLU A 130 53.55 26.01 -26.58
N LYS A 131 54.09 24.80 -26.80
CA LYS A 131 53.34 23.54 -26.67
C LYS A 131 52.83 23.32 -25.25
N VAL A 132 53.68 23.48 -24.24
CA VAL A 132 53.28 23.31 -22.84
C VAL A 132 52.23 24.35 -22.44
N LYS A 133 52.41 25.61 -22.85
CA LYS A 133 51.42 26.67 -22.62
C LYS A 133 50.05 26.32 -23.21
N ASN A 134 50.02 25.79 -24.43
CA ASN A 134 48.78 25.33 -25.06
C ASN A 134 48.14 24.16 -24.30
N GLN A 135 48.94 23.17 -23.88
CA GLN A 135 48.45 22.04 -23.08
C GLN A 135 47.86 22.48 -21.72
N LEU A 136 48.48 23.47 -21.06
CA LEU A 136 47.96 24.03 -19.81
C LEU A 136 46.66 24.81 -20.03
N ASN A 137 46.54 25.57 -21.12
CA ASN A 137 45.30 26.26 -21.48
C ASN A 137 44.16 25.27 -21.77
N GLU A 138 44.44 24.20 -22.50
CA GLU A 138 43.46 23.13 -22.75
C GLU A 138 43.02 22.45 -21.45
N LEU A 139 43.96 22.12 -20.55
CA LEU A 139 43.63 21.55 -19.25
C LEU A 139 42.75 22.48 -18.43
N ASN A 140 43.05 23.78 -18.42
CA ASN A 140 42.23 24.76 -17.73
C ASN A 140 40.81 24.81 -18.32
N ASN A 141 40.66 24.80 -19.64
CA ASN A 141 39.35 24.76 -20.30
C ASN A 141 38.58 23.48 -19.95
N ASP A 142 39.25 22.33 -19.93
CA ASP A 142 38.64 21.06 -19.56
C ASP A 142 38.15 21.06 -18.10
N ILE A 143 38.88 21.71 -17.18
CA ILE A 143 38.45 21.90 -15.79
C ILE A 143 37.20 22.78 -15.73
N GLN A 144 37.18 23.91 -16.45
CA GLN A 144 36.04 24.84 -16.45
C GLN A 144 34.77 24.22 -17.04
N GLN A 145 34.90 23.34 -18.05
CA GLN A 145 33.77 22.75 -18.78
C GLN A 145 33.45 21.31 -18.35
N MET A 146 34.07 20.81 -17.29
CA MET A 146 33.96 19.41 -16.89
C MET A 146 32.51 19.00 -16.64
N TYR A 147 31.75 19.87 -15.95
CA TYR A 147 30.36 19.58 -15.59
C TYR A 147 29.38 19.74 -16.75
N ASP A 148 29.68 20.62 -17.71
CA ASP A 148 28.80 20.92 -18.86
C ASP A 148 28.68 19.75 -19.83
N LYS A 149 29.65 18.82 -19.80
CA LYS A 149 29.69 17.62 -20.63
C LYS A 149 28.74 16.52 -20.13
N ILE A 150 28.10 16.68 -18.97
CA ILE A 150 27.23 15.68 -18.37
C ILE A 150 25.78 16.16 -18.43
N GLN A 151 24.95 15.45 -19.20
CA GLN A 151 23.52 15.70 -19.30
C GLN A 151 22.73 14.55 -18.66
N VAL A 152 21.79 14.91 -17.79
CA VAL A 152 20.86 13.96 -17.18
C VAL A 152 19.50 14.17 -17.84
N HIS A 153 19.02 13.15 -18.56
CA HIS A 153 17.68 13.15 -19.11
C HIS A 153 16.71 12.51 -18.13
N CYS A 154 15.73 13.29 -17.68
CA CYS A 154 14.60 12.82 -16.88
C CYS A 154 13.36 12.85 -17.77
N THR A 155 12.84 11.68 -18.15
CA THR A 155 11.58 11.59 -18.89
C THR A 155 10.46 11.21 -17.93
N ILE A 156 9.47 12.08 -17.78
CA ILE A 156 8.16 11.70 -17.25
C ILE A 156 7.26 11.54 -18.46
N PRO A 157 6.76 10.34 -18.77
CA PRO A 157 5.83 10.16 -19.87
C PRO A 157 4.59 11.05 -19.66
N ASP A 158 4.25 11.89 -20.64
CA ASP A 158 3.10 12.80 -20.57
C ASP A 158 1.75 12.07 -20.48
N ASN A 159 1.73 10.76 -20.73
CA ASN A 159 0.54 9.92 -20.78
C ASN A 159 0.49 8.89 -19.64
N ILE A 160 1.12 9.15 -18.50
CA ILE A 160 0.85 8.33 -17.30
C ILE A 160 -0.57 8.62 -16.84
N LYS A 161 -1.45 7.63 -16.99
CA LYS A 161 -2.79 7.64 -16.41
C LYS A 161 -2.70 7.24 -14.94
N TRP A 162 -2.39 8.21 -14.09
CA TRP A 162 -2.19 8.00 -12.65
C TRP A 162 -3.38 7.33 -11.96
N ASP A 163 -4.59 7.66 -12.41
CA ASP A 163 -5.86 7.08 -11.96
C ASP A 163 -6.00 5.57 -12.22
N THR A 164 -5.18 5.02 -13.13
CA THR A 164 -5.19 3.58 -13.43
C THR A 164 -4.17 2.79 -12.60
N LEU A 165 -3.28 3.47 -11.88
CA LEU A 165 -2.24 2.81 -11.10
C LEU A 165 -2.78 2.25 -9.77
N VAL A 166 -3.70 2.98 -9.13
CA VAL A 166 -4.45 2.54 -7.95
C VAL A 166 -5.87 3.10 -8.02
N TYR A 167 -6.85 2.21 -7.93
CA TYR A 167 -8.26 2.58 -7.96
C TYR A 167 -9.08 1.68 -7.03
N LEU A 168 -10.19 2.21 -6.55
CA LEU A 168 -11.16 1.45 -5.76
C LEU A 168 -12.09 0.69 -6.70
N ILE A 169 -12.24 -0.61 -6.46
CA ILE A 169 -13.29 -1.43 -7.07
C ILE A 169 -14.37 -1.59 -5.99
N ASP A 170 -15.54 -0.98 -6.23
CA ASP A 170 -16.71 -1.20 -5.38
C ASP A 170 -17.55 -2.33 -5.99
N GLU A 171 -17.47 -3.52 -5.40
CA GLU A 171 -18.41 -4.59 -5.72
C GLU A 171 -19.72 -4.27 -5.00
N GLU A 172 -20.72 -3.75 -5.71
CA GLU A 172 -22.05 -3.57 -5.16
C GLU A 172 -22.56 -4.90 -4.55
N LEU A 173 -22.72 -4.93 -3.22
CA LEU A 173 -23.36 -6.05 -2.52
C LEU A 173 -24.74 -6.33 -3.13
N PRO A 174 -25.12 -7.61 -3.37
CA PRO A 174 -26.44 -7.94 -3.89
C PRO A 174 -27.55 -7.36 -3.00
N ARG A 175 -28.54 -6.75 -3.67
CA ARG A 175 -29.61 -5.91 -3.11
C ARG A 175 -30.27 -6.46 -1.84
N LYS A 176 -30.48 -5.52 -0.91
CA LYS A 176 -31.42 -5.47 0.23
C LYS A 176 -32.52 -6.54 0.21
N ILE A 177 -32.55 -7.35 1.27
CA ILE A 177 -33.76 -8.03 1.75
C ILE A 177 -34.84 -6.97 1.99
N THR A 178 -35.93 -7.03 1.24
CA THR A 178 -37.11 -6.17 1.43
C THR A 178 -37.85 -6.54 2.72
N THR A 179 -38.47 -5.54 3.36
CA THR A 179 -39.23 -5.65 4.61
C THR A 179 -40.33 -6.73 4.61
N GLU A 180 -40.70 -7.24 3.44
CA GLU A 180 -41.64 -8.36 3.28
C GLU A 180 -41.10 -9.73 3.71
N GLU A 181 -39.77 -9.92 3.82
CA GLU A 181 -39.19 -11.21 4.28
C GLU A 181 -39.05 -11.29 5.81
N ILE A 182 -38.93 -10.15 6.51
CA ILE A 182 -38.83 -10.12 7.99
C ILE A 182 -40.15 -10.57 8.63
N ASN A 183 -41.30 -10.31 7.98
CA ASN A 183 -42.63 -10.68 8.48
C ASN A 183 -42.99 -12.16 8.31
N LYS A 184 -42.08 -13.00 7.79
CA LYS A 184 -42.27 -14.45 7.66
C LYS A 184 -41.44 -15.27 8.66
N ILE A 185 -40.68 -14.63 9.54
CA ILE A 185 -39.94 -15.33 10.60
C ILE A 185 -40.92 -15.64 11.74
N PRO A 186 -41.22 -16.91 12.07
CA PRO A 186 -42.04 -17.24 13.22
C PRO A 186 -41.30 -16.81 14.49
N LEU A 187 -41.92 -15.96 15.31
CA LEU A 187 -41.52 -15.73 16.70
C LEU A 187 -41.84 -16.99 17.52
N SER A 188 -41.09 -18.06 17.28
CA SER A 188 -40.95 -19.17 18.20
C SER A 188 -39.56 -19.74 18.00
N ASN A 189 -38.63 -19.27 18.80
CA ASN A 189 -37.62 -20.07 19.50
C ASN A 189 -36.56 -19.12 20.04
N SER A 190 -36.58 -18.92 21.35
CA SER A 190 -35.42 -18.47 22.10
C SER A 190 -34.28 -19.44 21.81
N ILE A 191 -33.29 -19.04 21.02
CA ILE A 191 -32.04 -19.78 20.89
C ILE A 191 -31.01 -19.09 21.79
N PRO A 192 -30.43 -19.78 22.79
CA PRO A 192 -29.32 -19.26 23.55
C PRO A 192 -28.07 -19.22 22.66
N ILE A 193 -27.44 -18.05 22.55
CA ILE A 193 -26.15 -17.91 21.87
C ILE A 193 -25.07 -18.49 22.78
N HIS A 194 -24.67 -19.73 22.50
CA HIS A 194 -23.44 -20.30 23.03
C HIS A 194 -22.28 -19.78 22.16
N ILE A 195 -21.45 -18.90 22.71
CA ILE A 195 -20.19 -18.50 22.08
C ILE A 195 -19.18 -19.64 22.30
N THR A 196 -18.81 -20.35 21.24
CA THR A 196 -17.63 -21.21 21.23
C THR A 196 -16.53 -20.57 20.39
N LYS A 197 -15.40 -20.29 21.02
CA LYS A 197 -14.12 -20.02 20.35
C LYS A 197 -13.63 -21.32 19.71
N SER A 198 -13.24 -21.29 18.44
CA SER A 198 -12.37 -22.34 17.86
C SER A 198 -11.29 -21.73 16.97
N ASN A 199 -10.04 -22.03 17.33
CA ASN A 199 -8.84 -21.87 16.52
C ASN A 199 -8.75 -22.97 15.44
N ALA A 200 -8.17 -22.64 14.28
CA ALA A 200 -7.35 -23.47 13.35
C ALA A 200 -7.37 -22.78 11.97
N SER A 201 -6.27 -22.23 11.43
CA SER A 201 -5.09 -22.86 10.79
C SER A 201 -5.38 -23.66 9.52
N SER A 202 -4.82 -23.14 8.41
CA SER A 202 -4.27 -23.79 7.20
C SER A 202 -5.19 -24.64 6.29
N ASP A 203 -5.43 -24.16 5.07
CA ASP A 203 -4.71 -24.64 3.87
C ASP A 203 -5.03 -23.79 2.62
N SER A 204 -4.10 -23.81 1.68
CA SER A 204 -3.83 -22.87 0.59
C SER A 204 -4.48 -23.22 -0.75
N VAL A 205 -4.69 -22.22 -1.63
CA VAL A 205 -4.46 -22.33 -3.09
C VAL A 205 -3.97 -20.98 -3.65
N ILE A 206 -2.75 -21.01 -4.20
CA ILE A 206 -2.18 -19.99 -5.09
C ILE A 206 -2.48 -20.43 -6.52
N VAL A 207 -3.02 -19.53 -7.35
CA VAL A 207 -2.88 -19.60 -8.81
C VAL A 207 -2.32 -18.27 -9.28
N ILE A 208 -1.07 -18.30 -9.71
CA ILE A 208 -0.43 -17.28 -10.54
C ILE A 208 -0.25 -17.93 -11.91
N ASP A 209 -0.71 -17.29 -12.98
CA ASP A 209 -0.01 -17.37 -14.27
C ASP A 209 0.33 -15.94 -14.74
N PRO A 210 1.61 -15.61 -14.87
CA PRO A 210 2.10 -14.36 -15.41
C PRO A 210 2.64 -14.56 -16.83
N ASN A 211 1.98 -14.00 -17.85
CA ASN A 211 2.70 -13.55 -19.06
C ASN A 211 1.88 -12.54 -19.88
N PRO A 212 2.53 -11.51 -20.42
CA PRO A 212 3.03 -11.68 -21.79
C PRO A 212 4.43 -11.08 -22.06
N LYS A 213 5.31 -11.94 -22.57
CA LYS A 213 6.34 -11.75 -23.61
C LYS A 213 7.02 -10.38 -23.70
N ILE A 214 8.28 -10.33 -23.25
CA ILE A 214 9.35 -9.55 -23.89
C ILE A 214 10.63 -10.41 -23.90
N ASP A 215 11.24 -10.53 -25.07
CA ASP A 215 12.34 -11.42 -25.43
C ASP A 215 13.59 -11.29 -24.53
N ARG A 216 14.15 -12.43 -24.10
CA ARG A 216 15.48 -12.54 -23.50
C ARG A 216 16.46 -13.18 -24.48
N TYR A 217 17.57 -12.49 -24.74
CA TYR A 217 18.82 -13.11 -25.17
C TYR A 217 19.44 -13.85 -23.99
N GLU A 218 19.76 -15.14 -24.16
CA GLU A 218 20.53 -15.93 -23.20
C GLU A 218 22.04 -15.73 -23.43
N ILE A 219 22.77 -15.42 -22.36
CA ILE A 219 24.22 -15.63 -22.27
C ILE A 219 24.45 -16.61 -21.12
N CYS A 220 24.87 -17.83 -21.46
CA CYS A 220 25.27 -18.87 -20.53
C CYS A 220 26.74 -18.65 -20.13
N VAL A 221 27.01 -18.50 -18.83
CA VAL A 221 28.37 -18.41 -18.29
C VAL A 221 28.52 -19.38 -17.13
N ASN A 222 28.77 -20.65 -17.45
CA ASN A 222 29.82 -21.49 -16.87
C ASN A 222 29.57 -22.98 -17.14
N CYS A 223 30.03 -23.46 -18.31
CA CYS A 223 30.38 -24.87 -18.49
C CYS A 223 31.89 -24.98 -18.61
N GLN A 224 32.52 -25.52 -17.57
CA GLN A 224 33.90 -26.03 -17.61
C GLN A 224 33.81 -27.58 -17.64
N HIS A 225 34.09 -28.21 -18.78
CA HIS A 225 35.17 -29.20 -18.94
C HIS A 225 35.14 -29.97 -20.28
N ARG A 226 36.33 -29.96 -20.91
CA ARG A 226 37.04 -31.00 -21.69
C ARG A 226 36.55 -31.44 -23.08
N PHE A 227 37.32 -30.94 -24.04
CA PHE A 227 37.73 -31.51 -25.33
C PHE A 227 38.05 -33.01 -25.30
N TYR A 228 37.53 -33.73 -26.30
CA TYR A 228 38.28 -34.61 -27.21
C TYR A 228 37.63 -34.54 -28.60
#